data_AF-A0A7V9DRH4-F1
#
_entry.id   AF-A0A7V9DRH4-F1
#
_cell.length_a   1.000
_cell.length_b   1.000
_cell.length_c   1.000
_cell.angle_alpha   90.00
_cell.angle_beta   90.00
_cell.angle_gamma   90.00
#
_symmetry.space_group_name_H-M   'P 1'
#
loop_
_entity.id
_entity.type
_entity.pdbx_description
1 polymer ?
#
loop_
_entity_poly.entity_id
_entity_poly.type
_entity_poly.pdbx_seq_one_letter_code
_entity_poly.pdbx_strand_id
1 'polypeptide(L)' 'MTMALYARGLKPGEAQQLKCWVDGDDEELRHRARVILLSCEERRVPEISSMVGAHPTNLRKWIHRFNQKGSRGLVSPRSG' A
#
# COMPACT_ATOMS: atom_id res chain seq x y z
N MET A 1 -14.10 10.83 -6.49
CA MET A 1 -13.00 9.98 -6.03
C MET A 1 -13.56 9.02 -4.99
N THR A 2 -13.96 7.82 -5.40
CA THR A 2 -14.59 6.82 -4.50
C THR A 2 -13.58 6.42 -3.41
N MET A 3 -13.90 6.69 -2.15
CA MET A 3 -13.01 6.42 -1.00
C MET A 3 -12.97 4.91 -0.74
N ALA A 4 -11.89 4.25 -1.14
CA ALA A 4 -11.64 2.88 -0.74
C ALA A 4 -11.30 2.86 0.76
N LEU A 5 -12.10 2.13 1.54
CA LEU A 5 -11.86 1.93 2.97
C LEU A 5 -10.72 0.94 3.21
N TYR A 6 -10.58 -0.04 2.32
CA TYR A 6 -9.60 -1.13 2.39
C TYR A 6 -8.96 -1.40 1.01
N ALA A 7 -7.78 -2.01 1.04
CA ALA A 7 -7.21 -2.66 -0.13
C ALA A 7 -8.04 -3.89 -0.49
N ARG A 8 -8.22 -4.15 -1.79
CA ARG A 8 -8.83 -5.41 -2.26
C ARG A 8 -7.95 -6.60 -1.88
N GLY A 9 -8.52 -7.80 -1.94
CA GLY A 9 -7.75 -9.04 -1.74
C GLY A 9 -6.51 -9.12 -2.64
N LEU A 10 -5.42 -9.65 -2.07
CA LEU A 10 -4.14 -9.84 -2.76
C LEU A 10 -4.21 -11.04 -3.70
N LYS A 11 -3.66 -10.88 -4.91
CA LYS A 11 -3.33 -12.03 -5.76
C LYS A 11 -2.02 -12.68 -5.28
N PRO A 12 -1.78 -13.98 -5.54
CA PRO A 12 -0.55 -14.66 -5.09
C PRO A 12 0.75 -13.94 -5.47
N GLY A 13 0.86 -13.46 -6.72
CA GLY A 13 2.03 -12.70 -7.16
C GLY A 13 2.17 -11.32 -6.52
N GLU A 14 1.06 -10.69 -6.11
CA GLU A 14 1.08 -9.39 -5.45
C GLU A 14 1.53 -9.51 -4.01
N ALA A 15 1.10 -10.55 -3.29
CA ALA A 15 1.53 -10.81 -1.93
C ALA A 15 3.04 -11.04 -1.87
N GLN A 16 3.60 -11.83 -2.78
CA GLN A 16 5.05 -12.05 -2.86
C GLN A 16 5.80 -10.75 -3.17
N GLN A 17 5.31 -9.96 -4.14
CA GLN A 17 5.94 -8.69 -4.50
C GLN A 17 5.95 -7.68 -3.33
N LEU A 18 4.83 -7.57 -2.61
CA LEU A 18 4.72 -6.68 -1.45
C LEU A 18 5.68 -7.09 -0.33
N LYS A 19 5.84 -8.40 -0.09
CA LYS A 19 6.83 -8.91 0.88
C LYS A 19 8.25 -8.56 0.44
N CYS A 20 8.62 -8.82 -0.82
CA CYS A 20 9.92 -8.44 -1.36
C CYS A 20 10.20 -6.93 -1.23
N TRP A 21 9.20 -6.06 -1.39
CA TRP A 21 9.36 -4.63 -1.16
C TRP A 21 9.49 -4.25 0.31
N VAL A 22 8.83 -4.98 1.22
CA VAL A 22 9.01 -4.79 2.67
C VAL A 22 10.44 -5.16 3.10
N ASP A 23 11.03 -6.18 2.49
CA ASP A 23 12.39 -6.65 2.82
C ASP A 23 13.49 -5.92 2.02
N GLY A 24 13.15 -5.21 0.94
CA GLY A 24 14.10 -4.49 0.08
C GLY A 24 14.52 -3.12 0.63
N ASP A 25 15.45 -2.45 -0.06
CA ASP A 25 16.10 -1.20 0.38
C ASP A 25 15.38 0.11 0.05
N ASP A 26 14.43 0.09 -0.89
CA ASP A 26 13.66 1.30 -1.26
C ASP A 26 12.67 1.64 -0.13
N GLU A 27 13.02 2.64 0.68
CA GLU A 27 12.25 3.03 1.86
C GLU A 27 10.83 3.47 1.50
N GLU A 28 10.63 4.15 0.36
CA GLU A 28 9.30 4.58 -0.06
C GLU A 28 8.42 3.40 -0.49
N LEU A 29 8.96 2.48 -1.29
CA LEU A 29 8.25 1.28 -1.71
C LEU A 29 7.97 0.35 -0.53
N ARG A 30 8.95 0.17 0.36
CA ARG A 30 8.81 -0.56 1.62
C ARG A 30 7.63 -0.01 2.43
N HIS A 31 7.59 1.31 2.58
CA HIS A 31 6.55 1.99 3.33
C HIS A 31 5.16 1.83 2.69
N ARG A 32 5.06 2.02 1.37
CA ARG A 32 3.81 1.84 0.61
C ARG A 32 3.33 0.38 0.65
N ALA A 33 4.24 -0.58 0.55
CA ALA A 33 3.93 -2.00 0.59
C ALA A 33 3.36 -2.42 1.95
N ARG A 34 3.97 -1.93 3.05
CA ARG A 34 3.49 -2.15 4.42
C ARG A 34 2.06 -1.65 4.63
N VAL A 35 1.72 -0.49 4.08
CA VAL A 35 0.34 0.04 4.13
C VAL A 35 -0.66 -0.90 3.47
N ILE A 36 -0.35 -1.46 2.30
CA ILE A 36 -1.27 -2.35 1.59
C ILE A 36 -1.44 -3.67 2.34
N LEU A 37 -0.36 -4.27 2.84
CA LEU A 37 -0.42 -5.49 3.63
C LEU A 37 -1.34 -5.31 4.86
N LEU A 38 -1.14 -4.24 5.63
CA LEU A 38 -1.97 -3.93 6.78
C LEU A 38 -3.44 -3.67 6.39
N SER A 39 -3.68 -3.01 5.26
CA SER A 39 -5.04 -2.76 4.79
C SER A 39 -5.77 -4.01 4.29
N CYS A 40 -5.03 -5.01 3.80
CA CYS A 40 -5.56 -6.32 3.46
C CYS A 40 -5.89 -7.18 4.69
N GLU A 41 -5.25 -6.91 5.84
CA GLU A 41 -5.61 -7.48 7.16
C GLU A 41 -6.81 -6.75 7.80
N GLU A 42 -7.65 -6.10 6.99
CA GLU A 42 -8.85 -5.37 7.44
C GLU A 42 -8.59 -4.21 8.42
N ARG A 43 -7.34 -3.73 8.52
CA ARG A 43 -7.04 -2.53 9.32
C ARG A 43 -7.50 -1.27 8.62
N ARG A 44 -8.06 -0.34 9.38
CA ARG A 44 -8.59 0.91 8.82
C ARG A 44 -7.47 1.93 8.61
N VAL A 45 -7.66 2.82 7.63
CA VAL A 45 -6.76 3.95 7.35
C VAL A 45 -6.29 4.73 8.59
N PRO A 46 -7.14 5.14 9.55
CA PRO A 46 -6.66 5.83 10.75
C PRO A 46 -5.72 4.98 11.63
N GLU A 47 -5.97 3.67 11.74
CA GLU A 47 -5.11 2.78 12.51
C GLU A 47 -3.75 2.61 11.83
N ILE A 48 -3.77 2.34 10.53
CA ILE A 48 -2.55 2.20 9.73
C ILE A 48 -1.75 3.50 9.75
N SER A 49 -2.42 4.66 9.66
CA SER A 49 -1.79 5.98 9.72
C SER A 49 -0.95 6.14 10.98
N SER A 50 -1.48 5.76 12.14
CA SER A 50 -0.77 5.79 13.41
C SER A 50 0.36 4.77 13.49
N MET A 51 0.18 3.58 12.90
CA MET A 51 1.19 2.50 12.91
C MET A 51 2.41 2.80 12.04
N VAL A 52 2.20 3.41 10.87
CA VAL A 52 3.28 3.66 9.90
C VAL A 52 3.77 5.10 9.91
N GLY A 53 3.05 6.04 10.53
CA GLY A 53 3.44 7.45 10.59
C GLY A 53 3.24 8.19 9.27
N ALA A 54 2.15 7.90 8.54
CA ALA A 54 1.82 8.57 7.29
C ALA A 54 0.41 9.15 7.28
N HIS A 55 0.22 10.25 6.56
CA HIS A 55 -1.05 10.98 6.53
C HIS A 55 -2.17 10.14 5.87
N PRO A 56 -3.39 10.09 6.45
CA PRO A 56 -4.52 9.29 5.94
C PRO A 56 -4.83 9.51 4.45
N THR A 57 -4.68 10.74 3.95
CA THR A 57 -4.86 11.06 2.52
C THR A 57 -3.90 10.30 1.62
N ASN A 58 -2.64 10.10 2.03
CA ASN A 58 -1.66 9.35 1.24
C ASN A 58 -1.99 7.86 1.23
N LEU A 59 -2.38 7.31 2.38
CA LEU A 59 -2.84 5.92 2.49
C LEU A 59 -4.01 5.65 1.53
N ARG A 60 -5.05 6.50 1.54
CA ARG A 60 -6.19 6.37 0.64
C ARG A 60 -5.78 6.44 -0.84
N LYS A 61 -4.83 7.32 -1.18
CA LYS A 61 -4.28 7.40 -2.54
C LYS A 61 -3.58 6.09 -2.94
N TRP A 62 -2.75 5.52 -2.07
CA TRP A 62 -2.04 4.28 -2.35
C TRP A 62 -2.99 3.09 -2.43
N ILE A 63 -3.92 2.95 -1.49
CA ILE A 63 -4.96 1.92 -1.51
C ILE A 63 -5.77 2.00 -2.81
N HIS A 64 -6.19 3.20 -3.22
CA HIS A 64 -6.93 3.39 -4.45
C HIS A 64 -6.12 2.98 -5.69
N ARG A 65 -4.84 3.40 -5.78
CA ARG A 65 -3.96 3.02 -6.88
C ARG A 65 -3.70 1.52 -6.92
N PHE A 66 -3.52 0.90 -5.76
CA PHE A 66 -3.38 -0.56 -5.64
C PHE A 66 -4.64 -1.28 -6.11
N ASN A 67 -5.81 -0.81 -5.69
CA ASN A 67 -7.08 -1.40 -6.11
C ASN A 67 -7.28 -1.34 -7.63
N GLN A 68 -6.80 -0.28 -8.28
CA GLN A 68 -6.86 -0.12 -9.74
C GLN A 68 -5.79 -0.88 -10.52
N LYS A 69 -4.53 -0.85 -10.05
CA LYS A 69 -3.35 -1.27 -10.84
C LYS A 69 -2.54 -2.40 -10.20
N GLY A 70 -2.97 -2.91 -9.05
CA GLY A 70 -2.21 -3.86 -8.25
C GLY A 70 -0.92 -3.25 -7.71
N SER A 71 0.09 -4.10 -7.47
CA SER A 71 1.41 -3.68 -6.97
C SER A 71 2.04 -2.55 -7.80
N ARG A 72 1.86 -2.56 -9.13
CA ARG A 72 2.34 -1.51 -10.04
C ARG A 72 1.79 -0.11 -9.72
N GLY A 73 0.64 -0.02 -9.04
CA GLY A 73 0.08 1.26 -8.59
C GLY A 73 0.86 1.94 -7.47
N LEU A 74 1.76 1.22 -6.81
CA LEU A 74 2.61 1.73 -5.72
C LEU A 74 3.95 2.28 -6.22
N VAL A 75 4.37 1.87 -7.42
CA VAL A 75 5.57 2.37 -8.08
C VAL A 75 5.25 3.75 -8.65
N SER A 76 5.90 4.78 -8.11
CA SER A 76 5.78 6.14 -8.64
C SER A 76 6.82 6.33 -9.76
N PRO A 77 6.50 7.00 -10.87
CA PRO A 77 7.47 7.27 -11.94
C PRO A 77 8.58 8.26 -11.55
N ARG A 78 8.63 8.71 -10.28
CA ARG A 78 9.65 9.62 -9.73
C ARG A 78 10.57 8.95 -8.70
N SER A 79 10.73 7.64 -8.77
CA SER A 79 11.78 6.93 -8.03
C SER A 79 12.87 6.56 -9.05
N GLY A 80 13.69 7.56 -9.36
CA GLY A 80 14.83 7.53 -10.29
C GLY A 80 15.73 8.71 -9.98
#